data_AF-A0A0M2DSA2-F1
#
_entry.id   AF-A0A0M2DSA2-F1
#
_cell.length_a   1.000
_cell.length_b   1.000
_cell.length_c   1.000
_cell.angle_alpha   90.00
_cell.angle_beta   90.00
_cell.angle_gamma   90.00
#
_symmetry.space_group_name_H-M   'P 1'
#
loop_
_entity.id
_entity.type
_entity.pdbx_description
1 polymer ?
#
loop_
_entity_poly.entity_id
_entity_poly.type
_entity_poly.pdbx_seq_one_letter_code
_entity_poly.pdbx_strand_id
1 'polypeptide(L)' 'MQENIDNLQKSVKYEILLRKPEVLRMIGLSNSSFYQLIKDGKVPRGVPIGIRSRAWPASEINAYIEKCIAQRDGEKV' A
#
# COMPACT_ATOMS: atom_id res chain seq x y z
N MET A 1 -27.31 -0.42 29.68
CA MET A 1 -25.90 -0.29 30.13
C MET A 1 -24.98 -1.22 29.33
N GLN A 2 -24.97 -1.11 28.00
CA GLN A 2 -24.07 -1.89 27.12
C GLN A 2 -23.62 -1.10 25.88
N GLU A 3 -23.63 0.25 25.94
CA GLU A 3 -23.23 1.10 24.81
C GLU A 3 -21.81 1.69 24.95
N ASN A 4 -21.12 1.44 26.07
CA ASN A 4 -19.86 2.12 26.39
C ASN A 4 -18.59 1.36 25.99
N ILE A 5 -18.66 0.10 25.57
CA ILE A 5 -17.48 -0.70 25.20
C ILE A 5 -17.11 -0.52 23.71
N ASP A 6 -18.09 -0.29 22.84
CA ASP A 6 -17.89 -0.15 21.39
C ASP A 6 -17.04 1.08 21.01
N ASN A 7 -17.11 2.15 21.80
CA ASN A 7 -16.35 3.38 21.53
C ASN A 7 -14.89 3.36 22.03
N LEU A 8 -14.51 2.42 22.92
CA LEU A 8 -13.11 2.20 23.31
C LEU A 8 -12.31 1.40 22.26
N GLN A 9 -13.02 0.86 21.26
CA GLN A 9 -12.45 0.18 20.09
C GLN A 9 -12.43 1.02 18.82
N LYS A 10 -12.73 2.33 18.88
CA LYS A 10 -12.28 3.27 17.85
C LYS A 10 -10.75 3.37 17.95
N SER A 11 -10.09 2.29 17.52
CA SER A 11 -8.66 2.15 17.53
C SER A 11 -8.10 3.28 16.69
N VAL A 12 -7.13 4.00 17.26
CA VAL A 12 -6.43 4.98 16.47
C VAL A 12 -5.72 4.23 15.35
N LYS A 13 -6.28 4.32 14.15
CA LYS A 13 -5.79 3.60 12.98
C LYS A 13 -4.69 4.45 12.36
N TYR A 14 -3.44 4.12 12.70
CA TYR A 14 -2.29 4.73 12.08
C TYR A 14 -1.89 3.93 10.84
N GLU A 15 -1.72 4.62 9.73
CA GLU A 15 -1.22 4.02 8.48
C GLU A 15 0.31 4.08 8.46
N ILE A 16 0.97 2.96 8.19
CA ILE A 16 2.42 2.93 8.03
C ILE A 16 2.77 3.44 6.63
N LEU A 17 3.68 4.41 6.56
CA LEU A 17 4.18 4.95 5.29
C LEU A 17 5.55 4.36 4.96
N LEU A 18 5.62 3.57 3.90
CA LEU A 18 6.82 2.91 3.42
C LEU A 18 7.62 3.82 2.50
N ARG A 19 8.94 3.90 2.72
CA ARG A 19 9.86 4.56 1.79
C ARG A 19 10.07 3.69 0.56
N LYS A 20 10.43 4.33 -0.56
CA LYS A 20 10.66 3.64 -1.85
C LYS A 20 11.51 2.36 -1.73
N PRO A 21 12.65 2.32 -1.01
CA PRO A 21 13.45 1.09 -0.90
C PRO A 21 12.67 -0.07 -0.26
N GLU A 22 11.82 0.21 0.72
CA GLU A 22 10.99 -0.80 1.40
C GLU A 22 9.91 -1.33 0.44
N VAL A 23 9.25 -0.43 -0.30
CA VAL A 23 8.26 -0.80 -1.32
C VAL A 23 8.88 -1.70 -2.38
N LEU A 24 10.06 -1.35 -2.90
CA LEU A 24 10.76 -2.16 -3.90
C LEU A 24 11.15 -3.53 -3.34
N ARG A 25 11.57 -3.61 -2.07
CA ARG A 25 11.86 -4.87 -1.38
C ARG A 25 10.62 -5.74 -1.23
N MET A 26 9.46 -5.15 -0.92
CA MET A 26 8.20 -5.89 -0.75
C MET A 26 7.65 -6.43 -2.07
N ILE A 27 7.65 -5.62 -3.12
CA ILE A 27 7.08 -6.02 -4.43
C ILE A 27 8.10 -6.84 -5.25
N GLY A 28 9.40 -6.73 -4.95
CA GLY A 28 10.45 -7.46 -5.67
C GLY A 28 10.76 -6.89 -7.06
N LEU A 29 10.53 -5.59 -7.28
CA LEU A 29 10.70 -4.93 -8.58
C LEU A 29 11.89 -3.98 -8.60
N SER A 30 12.41 -3.75 -9.81
CA SER A 30 13.36 -2.67 -10.05
C SER A 30 12.70 -1.30 -9.95
N ASN A 31 13.52 -0.27 -9.74
CA ASN A 31 13.05 1.12 -9.67
C ASN A 31 12.36 1.56 -10.98
N SER A 32 12.88 1.16 -12.14
CA SER A 32 12.29 1.52 -13.43
C SER A 32 10.91 0.87 -13.63
N SER A 33 10.79 -0.43 -13.34
CA SER A 33 9.52 -1.15 -13.43
C SER A 33 8.48 -0.57 -12.49
N PHE A 34 8.88 -0.22 -11.25
CA PHE A 34 7.98 0.41 -10.29
C PHE A 34 7.43 1.75 -10.79
N TYR A 35 8.25 2.60 -11.40
CA TYR A 35 7.76 3.85 -11.98
C TYR A 35 6.90 3.65 -13.23
N GLN A 36 7.15 2.62 -14.04
CA GLN A 36 6.24 2.26 -15.14
C GLN A 36 4.87 1.84 -14.59
N LEU A 37 4.81 1.03 -13.54
CA LEU A 37 3.54 0.66 -12.90
C LEU A 37 2.78 1.86 -12.33
N ILE A 38 3.51 2.86 -11.80
CA ILE A 38 2.89 4.12 -11.36
C ILE A 38 2.34 4.90 -12.55
N LYS A 39 3.09 4.95 -13.67
CA LYS A 39 2.66 5.60 -14.91
C LYS A 39 1.42 4.92 -15.52
N ASP A 40 1.39 3.59 -15.48
CA ASP A 40 0.29 2.75 -15.95
C ASP A 40 -0.92 2.77 -15.00
N GLY A 41 -0.83 3.44 -13.85
CA GLY A 41 -1.90 3.53 -12.86
C GLY A 41 -2.14 2.23 -12.08
N LYS A 42 -1.23 1.25 -12.16
CA LYS A 42 -1.34 -0.02 -11.44
C LYS A 42 -0.94 0.10 -9.97
N VAL A 43 -0.02 1.01 -9.67
CA VAL A 43 0.41 1.36 -8.31
C VAL A 43 0.14 2.85 -8.08
N PRO A 44 -0.41 3.25 -6.92
CA PRO A 44 -0.66 4.66 -6.63
C PRO A 44 0.62 5.48 -6.54
N ARG A 45 0.48 6.79 -6.79
CA ARG A 45 1.58 7.74 -6.59
C ARG A 45 1.86 7.92 -5.11
N GLY A 46 3.14 7.93 -4.73
CA GLY A 46 3.54 8.11 -3.34
C GLY A 46 3.13 9.47 -2.77
N VAL A 47 2.67 9.44 -1.53
CA VAL A 47 2.30 10.59 -0.70
C VAL A 47 3.56 11.43 -0.44
N PRO A 48 3.53 12.75 -0.72
CA PRO A 48 4.64 13.63 -0.38
C PRO A 48 4.73 13.77 1.15
N ILE A 49 5.90 13.49 1.70
CA ILE A 49 6.19 13.63 3.15
C ILE A 49 7.33 14.62 3.43
N GLY A 50 7.76 15.33 2.39
CA GLY A 50 8.77 16.37 2.43
C GLY A 50 9.11 16.86 1.02
N ILE A 51 9.99 17.86 0.92
CA ILE A 51 10.28 18.60 -0.32
C ILE A 51 10.68 17.67 -1.48
N ARG A 52 11.49 16.64 -1.20
CA ARG A 52 11.97 15.67 -2.20
C ARG A 52 11.65 14.22 -1.84
N SER A 53 10.75 14.02 -0.86
CA SER A 53 10.50 12.71 -0.27
C SER A 53 9.06 12.27 -0.50
N ARG A 54 8.90 11.01 -0.92
CA ARG A 54 7.61 10.34 -1.04
C ARG A 54 7.63 9.03 -0.26
N ALA A 55 6.46 8.66 0.25
CA ALA A 55 6.21 7.37 0.87
C ALA A 55 4.85 6.81 0.42
N TRP A 56 4.65 5.51 0.57
CA TRP A 56 3.44 4.82 0.14
C TRP A 56 2.77 4.19 1.36
N PRO A 57 1.44 4.32 1.50
CA PRO A 57 0.68 3.56 2.49
C PRO A 57 0.95 2.06 2.37
N ALA A 58 1.28 1.42 3.49
CA ALA A 58 1.54 -0.01 3.53
C ALA A 58 0.33 -0.81 3.06
N SER A 59 -0.89 -0.36 3.39
CA SER A 59 -2.14 -0.96 2.93
C SER A 59 -2.29 -0.95 1.41
N GLU A 60 -1.95 0.16 0.74
CA GLU A 60 -2.01 0.26 -0.73
C GLU A 60 -1.01 -0.67 -1.42
N ILE A 61 0.21 -0.77 -0.88
CA ILE A 61 1.21 -1.69 -1.39
C ILE A 61 0.79 -3.15 -1.15
N ASN A 62 0.22 -3.45 0.02
CA ASN A 62 -0.30 -4.77 0.31
C ASN A 62 -1.45 -5.17 -0.64
N ALA A 63 -2.40 -4.26 -0.87
CA ALA A 63 -3.50 -4.48 -1.81
C ALA A 63 -3.00 -4.74 -3.24
N TYR A 64 -1.93 -4.07 -3.66
CA TYR A 64 -1.29 -4.35 -4.95
C TYR A 64 -0.69 -5.77 -5.00
N ILE A 65 0.02 -6.19 -3.95
CA ILE A 65 0.61 -7.53 -3.84
C ILE A 65 -0.49 -8.60 -3.88
N GLU A 66 -1.57 -8.42 -3.10
CA GLU A 66 -2.73 -9.30 -3.09
C GLU A 66 -3.36 -9.41 -4.49
N LYS A 67 -3.52 -8.29 -5.20
CA LYS A 67 -4.00 -8.29 -6.58
C LYS A 67 -3.09 -9.09 -7.52
N CYS A 68 -1.77 -8.98 -7.38
CA CYS A 68 -0.83 -9.78 -8.17
C CYS A 68 -0.95 -11.28 -7.86
N ILE A 69 -1.12 -11.64 -6.60
CA ILE A 69 -1.31 -13.03 -6.16
C ILE A 69 -2.63 -13.57 -6.72
N ALA A 70 -3.73 -12.83 -6.58
CA ALA A 70 -5.04 -13.21 -7.11
C ALA A 70 -5.03 -13.37 -8.64
N GLN A 71 -4.35 -12.46 -9.36
CA GLN A 71 -4.18 -12.57 -10.80
C GLN A 71 -3.39 -13.82 -11.22
N ARG A 72 -2.35 -14.20 -10.45
CA ARG A 72 -1.58 -15.42 -10.69
C ARG A 72 -2.41 -16.68 -10.41
N ASP A 73 -3.09 -16.69 -9.27
CA ASP A 73 -3.85 -17.85 -8.78
C ASP A 73 -5.16 -18.04 -9.57
N GLY A 74 -5.50 -17.08 -10.44
CA GLY A 74 -6.57 -17.20 -11.40
C GLY A 74 -7.92 -17.16 -10.70
N GLU A 75 -8.21 -16.04 -10.05
CA GLU A 75 -9.60 -15.72 -9.69
C GLU A 75 -10.43 -15.65 -10.99
N LYS A 76 -11.03 -16.81 -11.29
CA LYS A 76 -12.24 -16.95 -12.08
C LYS A 76 -13.27 -16.03 -11.44
N VAL A 77 -13.46 -14.86 -12.04
CA VAL A 77 -14.71 -14.11 -11.92
C VAL A 77 -15.86 -14.97 -12.46
#